data_AF-A0A932RWQ4-F1
#
_entry.id   AF-A0A932RWQ4-F1
#
_cell.length_a   1.000
_cell.length_b   1.000
_cell.length_c   1.000
_cell.angle_alpha   90.00
_cell.angle_beta   90.00
_cell.angle_gamma   90.00
#
_symmetry.space_group_name_H-M   'P 1'
#
loop_
_entity.id
_entity.type
_entity.pdbx_description
1 polymer ?
#
loop_
_entity_poly.entity_id
_entity_poly.type
_entity_poly.pdbx_seq_one_letter_code
_entity_poly.pdbx_strand_id
1 'polypeptide(L)'
;MAAPSLLKSISLPHAHHIKCSLSIASLIVLAACGGGGSSYSTPVATIPDTVKPSNTLPSSASLKNLCAAPRTGSNFHDKQGTMADEKAYLRSFVDETYLWYKEVPVLDPAN
;
A
#
# COMPACT_ATOMS: atom_id res chain seq x y z
N MET A 1 67.84 -21.32 14.24
CA MET A 1 68.27 -19.96 13.83
C MET A 1 67.13 -19.32 13.06
N ALA A 2 66.80 -18.08 13.43
CA ALA A 2 65.50 -17.44 13.22
C ALA A 2 65.15 -17.09 11.76
N ALA A 3 63.84 -17.05 11.53
CA ALA A 3 63.10 -16.72 10.32
C ALA A 3 62.93 -15.18 10.15
N PRO A 4 62.37 -14.72 9.01
CA PRO A 4 62.63 -13.39 8.42
C PRO A 4 61.48 -12.36 8.56
N SER A 5 61.68 -11.20 7.91
CA SER A 5 60.66 -10.40 7.19
C SER A 5 60.01 -9.18 7.85
N LEU A 6 60.41 -8.03 7.28
CA LEU A 6 59.58 -6.91 6.80
C LEU A 6 58.59 -6.25 7.78
N LEU A 7 59.07 -5.18 8.40
CA LEU A 7 58.26 -4.07 8.92
C LEU A 7 57.55 -3.35 7.76
N LYS A 8 56.28 -3.67 7.53
CA LYS A 8 55.38 -2.86 6.69
C LYS A 8 54.60 -1.91 7.59
N SER A 9 54.95 -0.64 7.51
CA SER A 9 54.23 0.51 8.02
C SER A 9 52.74 0.47 7.61
N ILE A 10 51.84 0.27 8.58
CA ILE A 10 50.40 0.45 8.40
C ILE A 10 50.05 1.83 8.96
N SER A 11 49.95 2.81 8.06
CA SER A 11 49.32 4.10 8.33
C SER A 11 47.81 3.91 8.28
N LEU A 12 47.11 4.23 9.37
CA LEU A 12 45.64 4.22 9.42
C LEU A 12 45.10 5.59 8.98
N PRO A 13 44.24 5.68 7.94
CA PRO A 13 43.26 6.75 7.86
C PRO A 13 41.98 6.29 8.57
N HIS A 14 41.90 6.54 9.88
CA HIS A 14 40.79 6.14 10.75
C HIS A 14 39.55 7.07 10.74
N ALA A 15 39.35 7.86 9.69
CA ALA A 15 38.40 8.99 9.77
C ALA A 15 37.21 8.96 8.79
N HIS A 16 37.09 7.96 7.90
CA HIS A 16 36.01 7.93 6.88
C HIS A 16 35.12 6.66 6.89
N HIS A 17 35.37 5.70 7.78
CA HIS A 17 34.56 4.47 7.87
C HIS A 17 33.46 4.51 8.95
N ILE A 18 33.56 5.45 9.90
CA ILE A 18 32.65 5.52 11.06
C ILE A 18 31.26 6.07 10.66
N LYS A 19 31.20 6.93 9.62
CA LYS A 19 29.94 7.57 9.17
C LYS A 19 29.10 6.68 8.25
N CYS A 20 29.71 5.78 7.47
CA CYS A 20 28.97 4.81 6.65
C CYS A 20 28.43 3.61 7.45
N SER A 21 29.04 3.30 8.61
CA SER A 21 28.59 2.19 9.45
C SER A 21 27.27 2.47 10.18
N LEU A 22 26.91 3.75 10.38
CA LEU A 22 25.73 4.12 11.16
C LEU A 22 24.43 4.06 10.36
N SER A 23 24.50 4.09 9.02
CA SER A 23 23.29 4.02 8.16
C SER A 23 22.79 2.61 7.90
N ILE A 24 23.62 1.58 8.06
CA ILE A 24 23.26 0.19 7.72
C ILE A 24 22.52 -0.49 8.89
N ALA A 25 22.83 -0.12 10.13
CA ALA A 25 22.20 -0.72 11.31
C ALA A 25 20.70 -0.40 11.45
N SER A 26 20.24 0.70 10.85
CA SER A 26 18.84 1.14 10.99
C SER A 26 17.84 0.36 10.11
N LEU A 27 18.31 -0.38 9.10
CA LEU A 27 17.46 -1.13 8.16
C LEU A 27 17.02 -2.51 8.68
N ILE A 28 17.68 -3.04 9.73
CA ILE A 28 17.42 -4.42 10.20
C ILE A 28 16.28 -4.47 11.23
N VAL A 29 15.91 -3.34 11.85
CA VAL A 29 14.90 -3.32 12.93
C VAL A 29 13.45 -3.32 12.41
N LEU A 30 13.20 -3.02 11.13
CA LEU A 30 11.83 -3.01 10.57
C LEU A 30 11.29 -4.39 10.17
N ALA A 31 12.11 -5.44 10.15
CA ALA A 31 11.66 -6.79 9.76
C ALA A 31 10.92 -7.55 10.88
N ALA A 32 10.75 -6.94 12.06
CA ALA A 32 10.09 -7.56 13.21
C ALA A 32 8.82 -6.80 13.65
N CYS A 33 7.97 -6.40 12.69
CA CYS A 33 6.56 -6.13 13.00
C CYS A 33 5.75 -7.41 12.74
N GLY A 34 5.74 -8.29 13.74
CA GLY A 34 4.79 -9.39 13.83
C GLY A 34 3.40 -8.87 14.20
N GLY A 35 2.37 -9.48 13.62
CA GLY A 35 0.98 -9.30 14.02
C GLY A 35 0.24 -10.63 13.91
N GLY A 36 0.20 -11.39 15.01
CA GLY A 36 -0.61 -12.60 15.12
C GLY A 36 -2.07 -12.21 15.38
N GLY A 37 -2.97 -12.54 14.44
CA GLY A 37 -4.40 -12.34 14.60
C GLY A 37 -5.04 -13.50 15.37
N SER A 38 -5.56 -13.24 16.56
CA SER A 38 -6.43 -14.15 17.31
C SER A 38 -7.83 -14.14 16.69
N SER A 39 -8.37 -15.33 16.40
CA SER A 39 -9.74 -15.50 15.88
C SER A 39 -10.75 -15.18 16.99
N TYR A 40 -11.38 -14.00 16.92
CA TYR A 40 -12.60 -13.70 17.67
C TYR A 40 -13.81 -14.02 16.78
N SER A 41 -14.60 -15.01 17.17
CA SER A 41 -15.91 -15.26 16.56
C SER A 41 -16.94 -14.30 17.16
N THR A 42 -17.18 -13.18 16.49
CA THR A 42 -18.34 -12.32 16.76
C THR A 42 -19.52 -12.77 15.89
N PRO A 43 -20.76 -12.74 16.40
CA PRO A 43 -21.94 -13.00 15.59
C PRO A 43 -22.11 -11.86 14.58
N VAL A 44 -21.93 -12.18 13.29
CA VAL A 44 -22.19 -11.25 12.19
C VAL A 44 -23.70 -11.08 12.02
N ALA A 45 -24.17 -9.84 11.96
CA ALA A 45 -25.54 -9.55 11.58
C ALA A 45 -25.72 -9.91 10.10
N THR A 46 -26.65 -10.83 9.80
CA THR A 46 -26.97 -11.25 8.44
C THR A 46 -27.68 -10.12 7.69
N ILE A 47 -26.92 -9.36 6.91
CA ILE A 47 -27.47 -8.54 5.81
C ILE A 47 -27.70 -9.51 4.64
N PRO A 48 -28.84 -9.44 3.92
CA PRO A 48 -29.10 -10.33 2.80
C PRO A 48 -28.01 -10.21 1.71
N ASP A 49 -27.27 -11.29 1.49
CA ASP A 49 -26.22 -11.50 0.47
C ASP A 49 -26.79 -11.58 -0.97
N THR A 50 -27.81 -10.81 -1.31
CA THR A 50 -28.52 -10.96 -2.61
C THR A 50 -27.88 -10.24 -3.80
N VAL A 51 -26.67 -9.68 -3.66
CA VAL A 51 -25.88 -9.30 -4.83
C VAL A 51 -24.43 -9.72 -4.60
N LYS A 52 -24.03 -10.88 -5.12
CA LYS A 52 -22.63 -11.09 -5.48
C LYS A 52 -22.43 -10.33 -6.80
N PRO A 53 -21.75 -9.16 -6.88
CA PRO A 53 -21.33 -8.64 -8.16
C PRO A 53 -20.17 -9.54 -8.55
N SER A 54 -20.48 -10.59 -9.27
CA SER A 54 -19.48 -11.27 -10.08
C SER A 54 -19.36 -10.52 -11.40
N ASN A 55 -19.14 -9.22 -11.30
CA ASN A 55 -18.78 -8.34 -12.40
C ASN A 55 -17.47 -7.76 -11.90
N THR A 56 -16.34 -8.22 -12.43
CA THR A 56 -15.03 -7.64 -12.11
C THR A 56 -15.12 -6.14 -12.35
N LEU A 57 -15.25 -5.36 -11.28
CA LEU A 57 -15.30 -3.91 -11.38
C LEU A 57 -13.98 -3.45 -12.01
N PRO A 58 -13.99 -2.40 -12.84
CA PRO A 58 -12.75 -1.82 -13.32
C PRO A 58 -11.88 -1.37 -12.13
N SER A 59 -10.56 -1.43 -12.28
CA SER A 59 -9.66 -1.00 -11.21
C SER A 59 -9.90 0.47 -10.85
N SER A 60 -9.69 0.82 -9.59
CA SER A 60 -9.84 2.21 -9.12
C SER A 60 -8.97 3.17 -9.94
N ALA A 61 -7.80 2.71 -10.38
CA ALA A 61 -6.88 3.48 -11.23
C ALA A 61 -7.44 3.81 -12.62
N SER A 62 -8.30 2.94 -13.18
CA SER A 62 -8.93 3.17 -14.50
C SER A 62 -10.17 4.08 -14.41
N LEU A 63 -10.83 4.09 -13.25
CA LEU A 63 -11.99 4.92 -12.97
C LEU A 63 -11.62 6.30 -12.40
N LYS A 64 -10.38 6.48 -11.95
CA LYS A 64 -9.92 7.73 -11.35
C LYS A 64 -10.22 8.91 -12.28
N ASN A 65 -10.66 10.02 -11.69
CA ASN A 65 -10.97 11.27 -12.37
C ASN A 65 -12.13 11.20 -13.40
N LEU A 66 -12.89 10.10 -13.49
CA LEU A 66 -14.17 10.10 -14.22
C LEU A 66 -15.23 10.74 -13.33
N CYS A 67 -15.56 12.00 -13.59
CA CYS A 67 -16.46 12.78 -12.76
C CYS A 67 -17.77 13.08 -13.50
N ALA A 68 -18.90 12.96 -12.80
CA ALA A 68 -20.20 13.34 -13.33
C ALA A 68 -20.25 14.86 -13.61
N ALA A 69 -19.60 15.65 -12.75
CA ALA A 69 -19.43 17.09 -12.88
C ALA A 69 -17.94 17.46 -12.82
N PRO A 70 -17.20 17.41 -13.95
CA PRO A 70 -15.79 17.75 -13.98
C PRO A 70 -15.52 19.19 -13.55
N ARG A 71 -14.49 19.40 -12.72
CA ARG A 71 -14.09 20.75 -12.31
C ARG A 71 -13.44 21.50 -13.47
N THR A 72 -13.67 22.81 -13.53
CA THR A 72 -13.05 23.67 -14.54
C THR A 72 -11.68 24.16 -14.10
N GLY A 73 -10.71 24.18 -15.01
CA GLY A 73 -9.38 24.75 -14.78
C GLY A 73 -8.27 23.77 -15.17
N SER A 74 -7.10 24.31 -15.51
CA SER A 74 -5.96 23.53 -16.02
C SER A 74 -5.31 22.59 -15.00
N ASN A 75 -5.57 22.81 -13.71
CA ASN A 75 -4.96 22.02 -12.62
C ASN A 75 -5.75 20.74 -12.30
N PHE A 76 -6.92 20.55 -12.91
CA PHE A 76 -7.74 19.37 -12.70
C PHE A 76 -7.56 18.40 -13.86
N HIS A 77 -7.37 17.12 -13.54
CA HIS A 77 -7.27 16.03 -14.52
C HIS A 77 -8.58 15.25 -14.65
N ASP A 78 -9.68 15.91 -14.29
CA ASP A 78 -11.04 15.38 -14.36
C ASP A 78 -11.42 15.16 -15.84
N LYS A 79 -12.11 14.05 -16.09
CA LYS A 79 -12.66 13.65 -17.38
C LYS A 79 -14.17 13.49 -17.20
N GLN A 80 -14.92 13.75 -18.27
CA GLN A 80 -16.36 13.53 -18.23
C GLN A 80 -16.66 12.05 -17.98
N GLY A 81 -17.46 11.79 -16.95
CA GLY A 81 -18.00 10.49 -16.60
C GLY A 81 -19.45 10.61 -16.12
N THR A 82 -19.89 9.62 -15.34
CA THR A 82 -21.22 9.51 -14.76
C THR A 82 -21.16 9.29 -13.24
N MET A 83 -22.29 9.44 -12.55
CA MET A 83 -22.37 9.08 -11.12
C MET A 83 -22.08 7.59 -10.87
N ALA A 84 -22.38 6.72 -11.85
CA ALA A 84 -22.05 5.30 -11.76
C ALA A 84 -20.53 5.07 -11.79
N ASP A 85 -19.78 5.83 -12.60
CA ASP A 85 -18.32 5.76 -12.63
C ASP A 85 -17.70 6.20 -11.30
N GLU A 86 -18.24 7.27 -10.70
CA GLU A 86 -17.79 7.76 -9.38
C GLU A 86 -18.10 6.73 -8.27
N LYS A 87 -19.30 6.15 -8.26
CA LYS A 87 -19.67 5.09 -7.30
C LYS A 87 -18.82 3.83 -7.49
N ALA A 88 -18.56 3.43 -8.74
CA ALA A 88 -17.69 2.32 -9.05
C ALA A 88 -16.24 2.59 -8.62
N TYR A 89 -15.74 3.81 -8.78
CA TYR A 89 -14.42 4.21 -8.29
C TYR A 89 -14.32 4.00 -6.78
N LEU A 90 -15.32 4.47 -6.01
CA LEU A 90 -15.35 4.28 -4.55
C LEU A 90 -15.36 2.80 -4.18
N ARG A 91 -16.18 2.00 -4.87
CA ARG A 91 -16.27 0.55 -4.62
C ARG A 91 -14.95 -0.15 -4.89
N SER A 92 -14.31 0.11 -6.04
CA SER A 92 -13.02 -0.47 -6.41
C SER A 92 -11.88 0.03 -5.50
N PHE A 93 -11.89 1.30 -5.10
CA PHE A 93 -10.88 1.85 -4.20
C PHE A 93 -10.93 1.20 -2.82
N VAL A 94 -12.12 0.96 -2.28
CA VAL A 94 -12.30 0.23 -1.03
C VAL A 94 -11.83 -1.21 -1.16
N ASP A 95 -12.19 -1.91 -2.25
CA ASP A 95 -11.71 -3.29 -2.51
C ASP A 95 -10.19 -3.39 -2.62
N GLU A 96 -9.53 -2.35 -3.16
CA GLU A 96 -8.09 -2.35 -3.36
C GLU A 96 -7.28 -1.89 -2.14
N THR A 97 -7.84 -1.03 -1.28
CA THR A 97 -7.06 -0.34 -0.24
C THR A 97 -7.50 -0.61 1.19
N TYR A 98 -8.72 -1.08 1.41
CA TYR A 98 -9.26 -1.28 2.75
C TYR A 98 -9.02 -2.70 3.26
N LEU A 99 -8.45 -2.82 4.46
CA LEU A 99 -8.10 -4.11 5.05
C LEU A 99 -9.31 -5.02 5.26
N TRP A 100 -10.45 -4.45 5.65
CA TRP A 100 -11.70 -5.16 5.92
C TRP A 100 -12.71 -5.00 4.78
N TYR A 101 -12.25 -4.91 3.53
CA TYR A 101 -13.12 -4.72 2.36
C TYR A 101 -14.25 -5.76 2.23
N LYS A 102 -14.04 -6.98 2.75
CA LYS A 102 -15.04 -8.06 2.73
C LYS A 102 -16.26 -7.80 3.61
N GLU A 103 -16.15 -6.90 4.59
CA GLU A 103 -17.25 -6.55 5.49
C GLU A 103 -18.08 -5.38 4.95
N VAL A 104 -17.61 -4.72 3.89
CA VAL A 104 -18.33 -3.62 3.27
C VAL A 104 -19.50 -4.19 2.46
N PRO A 105 -20.75 -3.76 2.74
CA PRO A 105 -21.90 -4.25 2.00
C PRO A 105 -21.75 -4.01 0.52
N VAL A 106 -22.11 -5.02 -0.25
CA VAL A 106 -22.20 -4.85 -1.70
C VAL A 106 -23.45 -4.05 -2.02
N LEU A 107 -23.25 -2.88 -2.61
CA LEU A 107 -24.30 -2.06 -3.20
C LEU A 107 -24.10 -1.96 -4.72
N ASP A 108 -25.19 -1.94 -5.46
CA ASP A 108 -25.15 -1.69 -6.90
C ASP A 108 -24.82 -0.21 -7.17
N PRO A 109 -23.72 0.12 -7.87
CA PRO A 109 -23.40 1.51 -8.22
C PRO A 109 -24.42 2.15 -9.18
N ALA A 110 -25.25 1.37 -9.87
CA ALA A 110 -26.28 1.87 -10.79
C ALA A 110 -27.61 2.23 -10.10
N ASN A 111 -27.80 1.82 -8.85
CA ASN A 111 -29.00 2.11 -8.04
C ASN A 111 -28.82 3.36 -7.16
#